data_AF-A0A8H8J969-F1
#
_entry.id   AF-A0A8H8J969-F1
#
_cell.length_a   1.000
_cell.length_b   1.000
_cell.length_c   1.000
_cell.angle_alpha   90.00
_cell.angle_beta   90.00
_cell.angle_gamma   90.00
#
_symmetry.space_group_name_H-M   'P 1'
#
loop_
_entity.id
_entity.type
_entity.pdbx_description
1 polymer ?
#
loop_
_entity_poly.entity_id
_entity_poly.type
_entity_poly.pdbx_seq_one_letter_code
_entity_poly.pdbx_strand_id
1 'polypeptide(L)'
;MVTSSVPPQAREILRLRNIKTRTVQPMGPEPGKWSVDPHDSRFIEAWTKLRVFELSEYERVVLLDADMLVRKNMDELMHIDLPEDWIAGAHACACNPRR
;
A
#
# COMPACT_ATOMS: atom_id res chain seq x y z
N MET A 1 -4.44 5.45 -2.48
CA MET A 1 -5.81 4.95 -2.18
C MET A 1 -6.16 5.36 -0.76
N VAL A 2 -7.43 5.67 -0.46
CA VAL A 2 -7.88 6.06 0.89
C VAL A 2 -9.16 5.29 1.24
N THR A 3 -9.25 4.81 2.47
CA THR A 3 -10.47 4.21 3.04
C THR A 3 -11.19 5.23 3.93
N SER A 4 -12.38 4.86 4.43
CA SER A 4 -13.13 5.67 5.39
C SER A 4 -12.40 5.85 6.74
N SER A 5 -11.46 4.97 7.09
CA SER A 5 -10.68 5.07 8.33
C SER A 5 -9.65 6.20 8.30
N VAL A 6 -9.29 6.72 7.12
CA VAL A 6 -8.41 7.89 7.01
C VAL A 6 -9.18 9.15 7.49
N PRO A 7 -8.68 9.85 8.54
CA PRO A 7 -9.40 10.98 9.12
C PRO A 7 -9.74 12.07 8.09
N PRO A 8 -10.90 12.75 8.20
CA PRO A 8 -11.29 13.82 7.29
C PRO A 8 -10.22 14.93 7.17
N GLN A 9 -9.59 15.29 8.29
CA GLN A 9 -8.52 16.28 8.33
C GLN A 9 -7.30 15.87 7.48
N ALA A 10 -6.92 14.59 7.53
CA ALA A 10 -5.81 14.07 6.72
C ALA A 10 -6.17 14.09 5.22
N ARG A 11 -7.40 13.71 4.86
CA ARG A 11 -7.89 13.78 3.48
C ARG A 11 -7.91 15.21 2.95
N GLU A 12 -8.27 16.17 3.79
CA GLU A 12 -8.25 17.59 3.43
C GLU A 12 -6.82 18.11 3.20
N ILE A 13 -5.85 17.70 4.02
CA ILE A 13 -4.43 18.02 3.80
C ILE A 13 -3.95 17.48 2.43
N LEU A 14 -4.28 16.24 2.09
CA LEU A 14 -3.92 15.66 0.79
C LEU A 14 -4.52 16.47 -0.37
N ARG A 15 -5.80 16.86 -0.25
CA ARG A 15 -6.49 17.69 -1.24
C ARG A 15 -5.83 19.05 -1.41
N LEU A 16 -5.52 19.74 -0.31
CA LEU A 16 -4.83 21.04 -0.33
C LEU A 16 -3.42 20.98 -0.94
N ARG A 17 -2.78 19.81 -0.87
CA ARG A 17 -1.47 19.54 -1.49
C ARG A 17 -1.57 19.06 -2.95
N ASN A 18 -2.76 19.07 -3.55
CA ASN A 18 -3.03 18.54 -4.90
C ASN A 18 -2.63 17.06 -5.08
N ILE A 19 -2.64 16.28 -3.99
CA ILE A 19 -2.39 14.84 -4.05
C ILE A 19 -3.70 14.17 -4.46
N LYS A 20 -3.71 13.55 -5.65
CA LYS A 20 -4.87 12.79 -6.12
C LYS A 20 -5.12 11.61 -5.18
N THR A 21 -6.37 11.45 -4.76
CA THR A 21 -6.80 10.33 -3.92
C THR A 21 -7.88 9.54 -4.63
N ARG A 22 -7.87 8.22 -4.45
CA ARG A 22 -8.91 7.30 -4.90
C ARG A 22 -9.50 6.61 -3.67
N THR A 23 -10.78 6.82 -3.45
CA THR A 23 -11.51 6.14 -2.36
C THR A 23 -11.67 4.67 -2.73
N VAL A 24 -11.33 3.78 -1.81
CA VAL A 24 -11.50 2.33 -1.96
C VAL A 24 -12.17 1.76 -0.73
N GLN A 25 -12.88 0.65 -0.90
CA GLN A 25 -13.40 -0.11 0.23
C GLN A 25 -12.26 -0.92 0.85
N PRO A 26 -12.21 -1.04 2.20
CA PRO A 26 -11.30 -1.97 2.86
C PRO A 26 -11.40 -3.36 2.24
N MET A 27 -10.28 -4.07 2.20
CA MET A 27 -10.22 -5.45 1.77
C MET A 27 -9.69 -6.31 2.92
N GLY A 28 -10.14 -7.55 2.98
CA GLY A 28 -9.68 -8.54 3.93
C GLY A 28 -10.16 -9.92 3.49
N PRO A 29 -9.62 -10.98 4.09
CA PRO A 29 -10.12 -12.33 3.86
C PRO A 29 -11.58 -12.44 4.34
N GLU A 30 -12.28 -13.42 3.79
CA GLU A 30 -13.68 -13.66 4.16
C GLU A 30 -13.81 -13.90 5.68
N PRO A 31 -14.86 -13.35 6.32
CA PRO A 31 -15.11 -13.57 7.74
C PRO A 31 -15.11 -15.06 8.10
N GLY A 32 -14.36 -15.43 9.13
CA GLY A 32 -14.28 -16.81 9.62
C GLY A 32 -13.38 -17.75 8.81
N LYS A 33 -12.88 -17.35 7.64
CA LYS A 33 -11.88 -18.12 6.88
C LYS A 33 -10.43 -17.82 7.28
N TRP A 34 -10.24 -16.79 8.09
CA TRP A 34 -8.93 -16.39 8.60
C TRP A 34 -9.06 -15.76 9.99
N SER A 35 -8.14 -16.11 10.87
CA SER A 35 -7.96 -15.46 12.17
C SER A 35 -6.57 -14.83 12.21
N VAL A 36 -6.52 -13.58 12.68
CA VAL A 36 -5.25 -12.90 12.93
C VAL A 36 -4.87 -13.21 14.36
N ASP A 37 -3.60 -13.52 14.60
CA ASP A 37 -3.09 -13.41 15.97
C ASP A 37 -3.41 -11.99 16.47
N PRO A 38 -3.93 -11.81 17.70
CA PRO A 38 -4.22 -10.49 18.24
C PRO A 38 -3.04 -9.50 18.11
N HIS A 39 -1.81 -10.01 18.20
CA HIS A 39 -0.59 -9.23 17.97
C HIS A 39 -0.55 -8.61 16.56
N ASP A 40 -1.03 -9.33 15.55
CA ASP A 40 -0.92 -8.95 14.14
C ASP A 40 -2.18 -8.29 13.61
N SER A 41 -3.18 -8.04 14.46
CA SER A 41 -4.43 -7.32 14.12
C SER A 41 -4.18 -5.98 13.42
N ARG A 42 -3.05 -5.31 13.71
CA ARG A 42 -2.61 -4.08 13.04
C ARG A 42 -2.39 -4.23 11.53
N PHE A 43 -2.20 -5.45 11.03
CA PHE A 43 -1.95 -5.74 9.62
C PHE A 43 -3.22 -6.05 8.82
N ILE A 44 -4.41 -6.07 9.44
CA ILE A 44 -5.68 -6.34 8.73
C ILE A 44 -5.85 -5.35 7.57
N GLU A 45 -5.57 -4.06 7.79
CA GLU A 45 -5.68 -3.05 6.74
C GLU A 45 -4.66 -3.22 5.61
N ALA A 46 -3.59 -4.00 5.80
CA ALA A 46 -2.59 -4.25 4.76
C ALA A 46 -3.18 -5.04 3.58
N TRP A 47 -4.26 -5.80 3.77
CA TRP A 47 -4.98 -6.46 2.68
C TRP A 47 -5.55 -5.47 1.66
N THR A 48 -5.90 -4.25 2.11
CA THR A 48 -6.38 -3.17 1.22
C THR A 48 -5.34 -2.78 0.16
N LYS A 49 -4.05 -3.11 0.35
CA LYS A 49 -3.01 -2.94 -0.68
C LYS A 49 -3.35 -3.67 -1.98
N LEU A 50 -4.03 -4.81 -1.92
CA LEU A 50 -4.40 -5.61 -3.10
C LEU A 50 -5.38 -4.88 -4.03
N ARG A 51 -6.05 -3.81 -3.56
CA ARG A 51 -6.84 -2.93 -4.44
C ARG A 51 -6.00 -2.26 -5.54
N VAL A 52 -4.66 -2.32 -5.43
CA VAL A 52 -3.74 -1.85 -6.49
C VAL A 52 -4.01 -2.51 -7.84
N PHE A 53 -4.48 -3.77 -7.86
CA PHE A 53 -4.82 -4.47 -9.09
C PHE A 53 -6.07 -3.92 -9.80
N GLU A 54 -6.86 -3.07 -9.13
CA GLU A 54 -8.02 -2.38 -9.72
C GLU A 54 -7.64 -1.05 -10.39
N LEU A 55 -6.36 -0.66 -10.33
CA LEU A 55 -5.83 0.57 -10.90
C LEU A 55 -5.43 0.36 -12.37
N SER A 56 -6.33 -0.22 -13.17
CA SER A 56 -6.08 -0.59 -14.57
C SER A 56 -5.90 0.61 -15.50
N GLU A 57 -6.17 1.83 -15.03
CA GLU A 57 -5.89 3.05 -15.76
C GLU A 57 -4.40 3.42 -15.82
N TYR A 58 -3.53 2.70 -15.09
CA TYR A 58 -2.08 2.91 -15.11
C TYR A 58 -1.35 1.70 -15.69
N GLU A 59 -0.33 1.98 -16.49
CA GLU A 59 0.61 0.95 -16.98
C GLU A 59 1.54 0.44 -15.87
N ARG A 60 1.85 1.29 -14.90
CA ARG A 60 2.75 0.99 -13.80
C ARG A 60 2.31 1.70 -12.52
N VAL A 61 2.36 0.97 -11.40
CA VAL A 61 2.07 1.50 -10.07
C VAL A 61 3.20 1.12 -9.11
N VAL A 62 3.71 2.11 -8.38
CA VAL A 62 4.63 1.91 -7.25
C VAL A 62 3.83 2.07 -5.96
N LEU A 63 3.82 1.03 -5.14
CA LEU A 63 3.15 1.04 -3.84
C LEU A 63 4.18 1.32 -2.73
N LEU A 64 3.94 2.37 -1.96
CA LEU A 64 4.76 2.73 -0.80
C LEU A 64 3.93 2.57 0.48
N ASP A 65 4.58 2.08 1.53
CA ASP A 65 3.96 1.97 2.84
C ASP A 65 3.83 3.35 3.51
N ALA A 66 2.77 3.51 4.31
CA ALA A 66 2.44 4.79 4.95
C ALA A 66 3.44 5.22 6.03
N ASP A 67 4.24 4.29 6.54
CA ASP A 67 5.31 4.50 7.51
C ASP A 67 6.70 4.66 6.85
N MET A 68 6.77 4.76 5.53
CA MET A 68 8.02 5.04 4.83
C MET A 68 8.35 6.53 4.81
N LEU A 69 9.62 6.85 5.08
CA LEU A 69 10.18 8.20 4.86
C LEU A 69 11.04 8.21 3.60
N VAL A 70 10.57 8.91 2.57
CA VAL A 70 11.33 9.10 1.32
C VAL A 70 12.45 10.12 1.55
N ARG A 71 13.71 9.68 1.41
CA ARG A 71 14.90 10.52 1.68
C ARG A 71 15.64 10.98 0.42
N LYS A 72 15.37 10.34 -0.72
CA LYS A 72 15.93 10.63 -2.03
C LYS A 72 14.82 10.47 -3.07
N ASN A 73 14.98 11.08 -4.24
CA ASN A 73 14.08 10.80 -5.37
C ASN A 73 14.09 9.28 -5.67
N MET A 74 12.94 8.75 -6.07
CA MET A 74 12.70 7.32 -6.32
C MET A 74 12.05 7.09 -7.70
N ASP A 75 12.17 8.06 -8.61
CA ASP A 75 11.53 7.99 -9.93
C ASP A 75 12.12 6.85 -10.77
N GLU A 76 13.32 6.35 -10.44
CA GLU A 76 13.89 5.17 -11.07
C GLU A 76 12.96 3.95 -10.95
N LEU A 77 12.17 3.83 -9.87
CA LEU A 77 11.22 2.74 -9.68
C LEU A 77 10.15 2.70 -10.78
N MET A 78 9.85 3.84 -11.40
CA MET A 78 8.94 3.92 -12.54
C MET A 78 9.56 3.40 -13.83
N HIS A 79 10.88 3.17 -13.88
CA HIS A 79 11.63 2.82 -15.08
C HIS A 79 12.45 1.53 -14.96
N ILE A 80 12.48 0.87 -13.80
CA ILE A 80 13.14 -0.43 -13.66
C ILE A 80 12.54 -1.44 -14.65
N ASP A 81 13.41 -2.17 -15.35
CA ASP A 81 13.02 -3.26 -16.23
C ASP A 81 12.42 -4.40 -15.39
N LEU A 82 11.21 -4.82 -15.76
CA LEU A 82 10.52 -5.96 -15.15
C LEU A 82 10.15 -6.94 -16.25
N PRO A 83 10.38 -8.24 -16.05
CA PRO A 83 9.82 -9.26 -16.94
C PRO A 83 8.30 -9.16 -17.00
N GLU A 84 7.71 -9.68 -18.08
CA GLU A 84 6.26 -9.80 -18.22
C GLU A 84 5.68 -10.58 -17.03
N ASP A 85 4.57 -10.09 -16.48
CA ASP A 85 3.85 -10.66 -15.33
C ASP A 85 4.59 -10.66 -13.98
N TRP A 86 5.67 -9.87 -13.81
CA TRP A 86 6.41 -9.80 -12.55
C TRP A 86 6.05 -8.58 -11.70
N ILE A 87 6.16 -8.76 -10.38
CA ILE A 87 6.09 -7.69 -9.37
C ILE A 87 7.44 -7.58 -8.68
N ALA A 88 7.99 -6.38 -8.60
CA ALA A 88 9.18 -6.11 -7.79
C ALA A 88 8.83 -5.83 -6.33
N GLY A 89 9.69 -6.30 -5.42
CA GLY A 89 9.61 -6.01 -4.00
C GLY A 89 11.00 -5.92 -3.38
N ALA A 90 11.14 -5.09 -2.34
CA ALA A 90 12.36 -5.05 -1.55
C ALA A 90 12.47 -6.30 -0.68
N HIS A 91 13.70 -6.82 -0.51
CA HIS A 91 13.94 -7.88 0.45
C HIS A 91 13.60 -7.42 1.87
N ALA A 92 12.93 -8.27 2.64
CA ALA A 92 12.76 -8.04 4.06
C ALA A 92 14.13 -7.89 4.72
N CYS A 93 14.29 -6.88 5.59
CA CYS A 93 15.57 -6.66 6.25
C CYS A 93 15.95 -7.89 7.07
N ALA A 94 17.18 -8.38 6.89
CA ALA A 94 17.74 -9.44 7.73
C ALA A 94 17.84 -9.01 9.22
N CYS A 95 17.77 -7.71 9.48
CA CYS A 95 17.70 -7.11 10.81
C CYS A 95 16.33 -7.21 11.49
N ASN A 96 15.29 -7.65 10.78
CA ASN A 96 13.96 -7.84 11.36
C ASN A 96 14.05 -8.97 12.41
N PRO A 97 13.83 -8.68 13.72
CA PRO A 97 14.02 -9.66 14.78
C PRO A 97 12.98 -10.79 14.77
N ARG A 98 11.94 -10.67 13.94
CA ARG A 98 10.93 -11.70 13.68
C ARG A 98 11.42 -12.64 12.57
N ARG A 99 12.27 -13.60 12.93
CA ARG A 99 12.42 -14.84 12.17
C ARG A 99 11.36 -15.84 12.61
#